data_AF-A0A8T5I5V3-F1
#
_entry.id   AF-A0A8T5I5V3-F1
#
_cell.length_a   1.000
_cell.length_b   1.000
_cell.length_c   1.000
_cell.angle_alpha   90.00
_cell.angle_beta   90.00
_cell.angle_gamma   90.00
#
_symmetry.space_group_name_H-M   'P 1'
#
loop_
_entity.id
_entity.type
_entity.pdbx_description
1 polymer ?
#
loop_
_entity_poly.entity_id
_entity_poly.type
_entity_poly.pdbx_seq_one_letter_code
_entity_poly.pdbx_strand_id
1 'polypeptide(L)'
;MSGTRRLREEVRRYLDEKKTANTVEIFDHLNSRFRWGATMNQVGNILAKDIRFDKIGHTRGQFRGSVYTVCVWGLSDTVNPIVIP
;
A
#
# COMPACT_ATOMS: atom_id res chain seq x y z
N MET A 1 5.80 19.24 9.21
CA MET A 1 4.77 18.62 8.34
C MET A 1 4.32 17.29 8.95
N SER A 2 3.11 17.24 9.53
CA SER A 2 2.61 16.12 10.37
C SER A 2 1.63 15.17 9.68
N GLY A 3 1.07 15.54 8.51
CA GLY A 3 0.01 14.78 7.82
C GLY A 3 0.47 13.44 7.26
N THR A 4 1.62 13.39 6.59
CA THR A 4 2.14 12.18 5.94
C THR A 4 2.52 11.09 6.94
N ARG A 5 2.94 11.46 8.16
CA ARG A 5 3.29 10.49 9.20
C ARG A 5 2.10 9.65 9.64
N ARG A 6 0.92 10.27 9.79
CA ARG A 6 -0.32 9.56 10.17
C ARG A 6 -0.77 8.59 9.08
N LEU A 7 -0.70 9.03 7.81
CA LEU A 7 -1.02 8.16 6.67
C LEU A 7 -0.05 6.96 6.60
N ARG A 8 1.27 7.21 6.72
CA ARG A 8 2.28 6.15 6.74
C ARG A 8 2.03 5.12 7.85
N GLU A 9 1.70 5.58 9.06
CA GLU A 9 1.44 4.67 10.17
C GLU A 9 0.15 3.86 9.99
N GLU A 10 -0.89 4.47 9.43
CA GLU A 10 -2.13 3.77 9.11
C GLU A 10 -1.92 2.71 8.02
N VAL A 11 -1.15 3.02 6.97
CA VAL A 11 -0.75 2.03 5.95
C VAL A 11 0.00 0.87 6.58
N ARG A 12 0.94 1.15 7.50
CA ARG A 12 1.69 0.09 8.20
C ARG A 12 0.77 -0.82 9.00
N ARG A 13 -0.17 -0.27 9.77
CA ARG A 13 -1.15 -1.07 10.53
C ARG A 13 -2.03 -1.90 9.60
N TYR A 14 -2.53 -1.30 8.53
CA TYR A 14 -3.35 -2.00 7.55
C TYR A 14 -2.62 -3.19 6.91
N LEU A 15 -1.36 -3.01 6.52
CA LEU A 15 -0.54 -4.09 5.96
C LEU A 15 -0.10 -5.12 7.01
N ASP A 16 0.05 -4.75 8.28
CA ASP A 16 0.31 -5.69 9.36
C ASP A 16 -0.87 -6.66 9.57
N GLU A 17 -2.09 -6.14 9.50
CA GLU A 17 -3.34 -6.90 9.61
C GLU A 17 -3.62 -7.75 8.36
N LYS A 18 -3.53 -7.14 7.16
CA LYS A 18 -3.88 -7.80 5.89
C LYS A 18 -2.75 -8.63 5.27
N LYS A 19 -1.52 -8.47 5.76
CA LYS A 19 -0.26 -8.99 5.21
C LYS A 19 0.12 -8.39 3.86
N THR A 20 -0.82 -8.30 2.92
CA THR A 20 -0.60 -7.67 1.61
C THR A 20 -1.83 -6.91 1.16
N ALA A 21 -1.64 -5.87 0.36
CA ALA A 21 -2.74 -5.13 -0.29
C ALA A 21 -2.23 -4.42 -1.54
N ASN A 22 -3.11 -4.23 -2.53
CA ASN A 22 -2.80 -3.43 -3.70
C ASN A 22 -3.00 -1.92 -3.45
N THR A 23 -2.42 -1.08 -4.32
CA THR A 23 -2.48 0.39 -4.15
C THR A 23 -3.91 0.94 -4.05
N VAL A 24 -4.89 0.34 -4.73
CA VAL A 24 -6.30 0.77 -4.70
C VAL A 24 -6.94 0.42 -3.36
N GLU A 25 -6.73 -0.80 -2.85
CA GLU A 25 -7.24 -1.20 -1.53
C GLU A 25 -6.69 -0.30 -0.41
N ILE A 26 -5.41 0.05 -0.48
CA ILE A 26 -4.77 0.97 0.48
C ILE A 26 -5.36 2.38 0.34
N PHE A 27 -5.59 2.85 -0.89
CA PHE A 27 -6.22 4.14 -1.14
C PHE A 27 -7.65 4.18 -0.58
N ASP A 28 -8.46 3.15 -0.82
CA ASP A 28 -9.84 3.06 -0.31
C ASP A 28 -9.85 3.01 1.23
N HIS A 29 -8.94 2.23 1.84
CA HIS A 29 -8.79 2.18 3.30
C HIS A 29 -8.51 3.57 3.88
N LEU A 30 -7.52 4.29 3.35
CA LEU A 30 -7.15 5.62 3.84
C LEU A 30 -8.28 6.64 3.67
N ASN A 31 -8.98 6.60 2.54
CA ASN A 31 -10.08 7.54 2.27
C ASN A 31 -11.35 7.21 3.04
N SER A 32 -11.55 5.95 3.45
CA SER A 32 -12.63 5.60 4.39
C SER A 32 -12.31 6.05 5.82
N ARG A 33 -11.01 6.05 6.21
CA ARG A 33 -10.55 6.31 7.57
C ARG A 33 -10.38 7.78 7.92
N PHE A 34 -9.99 8.62 6.96
CA PHE A 34 -9.63 10.03 7.17
C PHE A 34 -10.58 10.98 6.43
N ARG A 35 -11.10 12.00 7.14
CA ARG A 35 -12.05 12.98 6.59
C ARG A 35 -11.60 13.68 5.29
N TRP A 36 -10.29 13.92 5.15
CA TRP A 36 -9.70 14.58 3.98
C TRP A 36 -8.88 13.64 3.10
N GLY A 37 -8.79 12.36 3.50
CA GLY A 37 -8.24 11.30 2.68
C GLY A 37 -6.79 11.49 2.22
N ALA A 38 -6.48 10.84 1.09
CA ALA A 38 -5.22 10.96 0.36
C ALA A 38 -5.47 10.73 -1.14
N THR A 39 -4.69 11.36 -2.01
CA THR A 39 -4.79 11.12 -3.46
C THR A 39 -4.02 9.87 -3.87
N MET A 40 -4.36 9.27 -5.03
CA MET A 40 -3.66 8.10 -5.57
C MET A 40 -2.14 8.32 -5.69
N ASN A 41 -1.73 9.52 -6.15
CA ASN A 41 -0.32 9.87 -6.26
C ASN A 41 0.36 9.98 -4.89
N GLN A 42 -0.35 10.50 -3.87
CA GLN A 42 0.19 10.55 -2.50
C GLN A 42 0.37 9.14 -1.93
N VAL A 43 -0.61 8.25 -2.12
CA VAL A 43 -0.52 6.85 -1.66
C VAL A 43 0.64 6.14 -2.35
N GLY A 44 0.76 6.26 -3.68
CA GLY A 44 1.89 5.70 -4.42
C GLY A 44 3.24 6.23 -3.94
N ASN A 45 3.36 7.53 -3.69
CA ASN A 45 4.59 8.14 -3.15
C ASN A 45 4.91 7.70 -1.72
N ILE A 46 3.90 7.49 -0.87
CA ILE A 46 4.10 6.97 0.48
C ILE A 46 4.69 5.57 0.40
N LEU A 47 4.08 4.70 -0.38
CA LEU A 47 4.47 3.29 -0.52
C LEU A 47 5.88 3.16 -1.12
N ALA A 48 6.16 3.89 -2.20
CA ALA A 48 7.45 3.78 -2.88
C ALA A 48 8.64 4.42 -2.14
N LYS A 49 8.40 5.31 -1.16
CA LYS A 49 9.46 6.05 -0.45
C LYS A 49 9.62 5.69 1.01
N ASP A 50 8.77 4.83 1.57
CA ASP A 50 8.92 4.34 2.94
C ASP A 50 9.63 2.99 2.92
N ILE A 51 10.76 2.90 3.61
CA ILE A 51 11.58 1.67 3.66
C ILE A 51 10.88 0.49 4.33
N ARG A 52 9.73 0.71 4.97
CA ARG A 52 8.94 -0.33 5.65
C ARG A 52 8.02 -1.10 4.70
N PHE A 53 7.88 -0.64 3.45
CA PHE A 53 6.97 -1.22 2.47
C PHE A 53 7.74 -1.73 1.26
N ASP A 54 7.47 -2.97 0.88
CA ASP A 54 8.00 -3.56 -0.34
C ASP A 54 6.92 -3.77 -1.37
N LYS A 55 7.25 -3.47 -2.62
CA LYS A 55 6.43 -3.87 -3.76
C LYS A 55 6.70 -5.35 -4.05
N ILE A 56 5.77 -6.20 -3.66
CA ILE A 56 5.89 -7.66 -3.78
C ILE A 56 5.25 -8.21 -5.07
N GLY A 57 4.55 -7.37 -5.83
CA GLY A 57 3.93 -7.83 -7.07
C GLY A 57 3.07 -6.78 -7.76
N HIS A 58 2.21 -7.27 -8.63
CA HIS A 58 1.17 -6.48 -9.29
C HIS A 58 -0.03 -7.36 -9.61
N THR A 59 -1.22 -6.75 -9.65
CA THR A 59 -2.45 -7.41 -10.12
C THR A 59 -3.08 -6.58 -11.23
N ARG A 60 -3.81 -7.26 -12.13
CA ARG A 60 -4.55 -6.62 -13.22
C ARG A 60 -6.00 -6.47 -12.81
N GLY A 61 -6.49 -5.24 -12.81
CA GLY A 61 -7.91 -4.92 -12.65
C GLY A 61 -8.53 -4.49 -13.98
N GLN A 62 -9.86 -4.54 -14.04
CA GLN A 62 -10.63 -3.96 -15.14
C GLN A 62 -11.47 -2.80 -14.61
N PHE A 63 -11.37 -1.64 -15.24
CA PHE A 63 -12.20 -0.48 -14.94
C PHE A 63 -12.69 0.14 -16.24
N ARG A 64 -14.03 0.23 -16.40
CA ARG A 64 -14.69 0.79 -17.59
C ARG A 64 -14.14 0.24 -18.92
N GLY A 65 -13.92 -1.08 -18.99
CA GLY A 65 -13.43 -1.75 -20.20
C GLY A 65 -11.92 -1.58 -20.48
N SER A 66 -11.18 -0.89 -19.62
CA SER A 66 -9.72 -0.80 -19.69
C SER A 66 -9.07 -1.68 -18.62
N VAL A 67 -8.00 -2.40 -19.00
CA VAL A 67 -7.18 -3.16 -18.05
C VAL A 67 -6.15 -2.22 -17.45
N TYR A 68 -6.12 -2.14 -16.13
CA TYR A 68 -5.10 -1.40 -15.39
C TYR A 68 -4.29 -2.36 -14.54
N THR A 69 -3.00 -2.10 -14.39
CA THR A 69 -2.13 -2.87 -13.51
C THR A 69 -1.86 -2.05 -12.25
N VAL A 70 -2.08 -2.65 -11.09
CA VAL A 70 -1.80 -2.02 -9.79
C VAL A 70 -0.75 -2.80 -9.03
N CYS A 71 0.15 -2.08 -8.38
CA CYS A 71 1.18 -2.67 -7.53
C CYS A 71 0.54 -3.32 -6.29
N VAL A 72 1.11 -4.46 -5.87
CA VAL A 72 0.80 -5.12 -4.60
C VAL A 72 1.95 -4.86 -3.64
N TRP A 73 1.61 -4.57 -2.39
CA TRP A 73 2.53 -4.13 -1.34
C TRP A 73 2.41 -5.01 -0.09
N GLY A 74 3.53 -5.16 0.62
CA GLY A 74 3.61 -5.81 1.93
C GLY A 74 4.59 -5.08 2.85
N LEU A 75 4.66 -5.48 4.12
CA LEU A 75 5.68 -4.99 5.04
C LEU A 75 7.03 -5.67 4.77
N SER A 76 8.11 -4.89 4.78
CA SER A 76 9.46 -5.38 4.47
C SER A 76 9.93 -6.50 5.40
N ASP A 77 9.67 -6.40 6.70
CA ASP A 77 10.07 -7.42 7.69
C ASP A 77 9.36 -8.76 7.51
N THR A 78 8.25 -8.79 6.77
CA THR A 78 7.46 -10.01 6.53
C THR A 78 7.90 -10.74 5.26
N VAL A 79 8.68 -10.09 4.38
CA VAL A 79 9.23 -10.66 3.15
C VAL A 79 10.67 -11.13 3.40
N ASN A 80 10.89 -11.88 4.47
CA ASN A 80 12.06 -12.73 4.61
C ASN A 80 11.66 -14.16 4.21
N PRO A 81 11.98 -14.62 2.99
CA PRO A 81 11.99 -16.05 2.74
C PRO A 81 13.10 -16.63 3.60
N ILE A 82 12.73 -17.58 4.45
CA ILE A 82 13.65 -18.48 5.12
C ILE A 82 14.62 -19.01 4.05
N VAL A 83 15.88 -18.57 4.10
CA VAL A 83 16.97 -19.24 3.41
C VAL A 83 17.22 -20.52 4.21
N ILE A 84 16.66 -21.63 3.74
CA ILE A 84 17.00 -22.96 4.24
C ILE A 84 18.28 -23.40 3.50
N PRO A 85 19.35 -23.83 4.21
CA PRO A 85 20.59 -24.28 3.58
C PRO A 85 20.43 -25.53 2.72
#